data_AF-A0A534JD13-F1
#
_entry.id   AF-A0A534JD13-F1
#
_cell.length_a   1.000
_cell.length_b   1.000
_cell.length_c   1.000
_cell.angle_alpha   90.00
_cell.angle_beta   90.00
_cell.angle_gamma   90.00
#
_symmetry.space_group_name_H-M   'P 1'
#
loop_
_entity.id
_entity.type
_entity.pdbx_description
1 polymer ?
#
loop_
_entity_poly.entity_id
_entity_poly.type
_entity_poly.pdbx_seq_one_letter_code
_entity_poly.pdbx_strand_id
1 'polypeptide(L)'
;MKVKDLRPESKVDAIDLTVTSKGDAREFTSRSGSVGKVCDCKAKDADGEEVQITLWNEEIERVQPNDRIRISNGWVREWRGNMQVSAGKYGRLEVLK
;
A
#
# COMPACT_ATOMS: atom_id res chain seq x y z
N MET A 1 2.33 13.75 -0.53
CA MET A 1 1.67 13.95 0.77
C MET A 1 2.42 13.18 1.85
N LYS A 2 2.14 13.43 3.13
CA LYS A 2 2.71 12.69 4.26
C LYS A 2 1.67 11.76 4.90
N VAL A 3 2.11 10.86 5.78
CA VAL A 3 1.21 9.89 6.45
C VAL A 3 0.17 10.59 7.32
N LYS A 4 0.55 11.61 8.10
CA LYS A 4 -0.39 12.43 8.88
C LYS A 4 -1.48 13.15 8.07
N ASP A 5 -1.27 13.35 6.76
CA ASP A 5 -2.25 14.02 5.90
C ASP A 5 -3.30 13.04 5.36
N LEU A 6 -3.09 11.73 5.58
CA LEU A 6 -4.02 10.69 5.15
C LEU A 6 -5.34 10.80 5.92
N ARG A 7 -6.43 10.60 5.19
CA ARG A 7 -7.77 10.54 5.76
C ARG A 7 -8.39 9.18 5.42
N PRO A 8 -9.16 8.57 6.33
CA PRO A 8 -9.95 7.39 6.02
C PRO A 8 -10.80 7.60 4.77
N GLU A 9 -10.95 6.54 3.96
CA GLU A 9 -11.81 6.51 2.77
C GLU A 9 -11.56 7.69 1.81
N SER A 10 -10.28 8.00 1.57
CA SER A 10 -9.87 9.13 0.75
C SER A 10 -8.84 8.77 -0.31
N LYS A 11 -8.77 9.62 -1.33
CA LYS A 11 -7.81 9.50 -2.43
C LYS A 11 -6.42 9.98 -2.00
N VAL A 12 -5.40 9.28 -2.47
CA VAL A 12 -3.99 9.64 -2.34
C VAL A 12 -3.45 10.02 -3.72
N ASP A 13 -3.15 11.30 -3.95
CA ASP A 13 -2.59 11.71 -5.24
C ASP A 13 -1.18 11.16 -5.44
N ALA A 14 -0.29 11.35 -4.46
CA ALA A 14 1.02 10.72 -4.41
C ALA A 14 1.58 10.69 -2.97
N ILE A 15 2.13 9.54 -2.57
CA ILE A 15 2.86 9.36 -1.31
C ILE A 15 4.12 8.52 -1.53
N ASP A 16 5.22 8.94 -0.90
CA ASP A 16 6.50 8.22 -0.89
C ASP A 16 6.67 7.53 0.45
N LEU A 17 6.97 6.24 0.42
CA LEU A 17 7.10 5.42 1.62
C LEU A 17 8.33 4.50 1.49
N THR A 18 8.96 4.19 2.61
CA THR A 18 9.98 3.15 2.70
C THR A 18 9.38 1.93 3.40
N VAL A 19 9.40 0.78 2.73
CA VAL A 19 8.85 -0.46 3.29
C VAL A 19 9.72 -0.93 4.44
N THR A 20 9.13 -1.12 5.62
CA THR A 20 9.84 -1.56 6.83
C THR A 20 9.70 -3.05 7.05
N SER A 21 8.54 -3.62 6.76
CA SER A 21 8.29 -5.06 6.89
C SER A 21 7.23 -5.51 5.90
N LYS A 22 7.38 -6.74 5.41
CA LYS A 22 6.43 -7.40 4.52
C LYS A 22 5.80 -8.59 5.22
N GLY A 23 4.47 -8.65 5.24
CA GLY A 23 3.72 -9.77 5.80
C GLY A 23 3.60 -10.93 4.81
N ASP A 24 2.82 -11.93 5.20
CA ASP A 24 2.54 -13.08 4.35
C ASP A 24 1.54 -12.72 3.24
N ALA A 25 1.79 -13.22 2.04
CA ALA A 25 0.85 -13.10 0.93
C ALA A 25 -0.33 -14.06 1.17
N ARG A 26 -1.55 -13.55 1.04
CA ARG A 26 -2.79 -14.31 1.12
C ARG A 26 -3.56 -14.21 -0.18
N GLU A 27 -4.27 -15.27 -0.53
CA GLU A 27 -5.17 -15.26 -1.68
C GLU A 27 -6.49 -14.57 -1.31
N PHE A 28 -7.07 -13.86 -2.27
CA PHE A 28 -8.40 -13.29 -2.15
C PHE A 28 -9.22 -13.63 -3.39
N THR A 29 -10.51 -13.85 -3.19
CA THR A 29 -11.47 -13.97 -4.28
C THR A 29 -12.22 -12.65 -4.40
N SER A 30 -12.12 -12.01 -5.57
CA SER A 30 -12.87 -10.81 -5.88
C SER A 30 -14.37 -11.12 -6.05
N ARG A 31 -15.21 -10.09 -5.97
CA ARG A 31 -16.67 -10.22 -6.15
C ARG A 31 -17.06 -10.74 -7.54
N SER A 32 -16.20 -10.59 -8.54
CA SER A 32 -16.38 -11.12 -9.90
C SER A 32 -15.91 -12.56 -10.08
N GLY A 33 -15.43 -13.22 -9.01
CA GLY A 33 -14.93 -14.60 -9.04
C GLY A 33 -13.46 -14.73 -9.45
N SER A 34 -12.78 -13.63 -9.76
CA SER A 34 -11.34 -13.66 -10.05
C SER A 34 -10.55 -13.85 -8.76
N VAL A 35 -9.58 -14.77 -8.77
CA VAL A 35 -8.63 -14.98 -7.67
C VAL A 35 -7.43 -14.08 -7.87
N GLY A 36 -6.94 -13.47 -6.79
CA GLY A 36 -5.71 -12.70 -6.78
C GLY A 36 -4.96 -12.87 -5.46
N LYS A 37 -3.81 -12.22 -5.36
CA LYS A 37 -3.00 -12.21 -4.14
C LYS A 37 -2.96 -10.82 -3.54
N VAL A 38 -2.93 -10.77 -2.22
CA VAL A 38 -2.79 -9.54 -1.44
C VAL A 38 -1.79 -9.76 -0.32
N CYS A 39 -0.96 -8.76 -0.05
CA CYS A 39 0.04 -8.81 1.03
C CYS A 39 0.01 -7.48 1.79
N ASP A 40 -0.22 -7.58 3.10
CA ASP A 40 -0.22 -6.43 3.99
C ASP A 40 1.20 -6.18 4.50
N CYS A 41 1.70 -4.96 4.33
CA CYS A 41 3.05 -4.55 4.70
C CYS A 41 2.99 -3.31 5.61
N LYS A 42 4.11 -3.04 6.28
CA LYS A 42 4.33 -1.77 6.98
C LYS A 42 5.33 -0.94 6.19
N ALA A 43 5.11 0.36 6.16
CA ALA A 43 6.01 1.32 5.57
C ALA A 43 6.03 2.59 6.41
N LYS A 44 7.05 3.42 6.22
CA LYS A 44 7.18 4.71 6.87
C LYS A 44 7.40 5.82 5.85
N ASP A 45 6.93 7.01 6.13
CA ASP A 45 7.29 8.17 5.31
C ASP A 45 8.67 8.74 5.67
N ALA A 46 9.03 9.86 5.05
CA ALA A 46 10.30 10.55 5.28
C ALA A 46 10.40 11.15 6.70
N ASP A 47 9.29 11.41 7.38
CA ASP A 47 9.26 11.91 8.76
C ASP A 47 9.35 10.75 9.77
N GLY A 48 9.25 9.50 9.29
CA GLY A 48 9.31 8.29 10.10
C GLY A 48 7.95 7.82 10.62
N GLU A 49 6.84 8.42 10.18
CA GLU A 49 5.51 7.98 10.55
C GLU A 49 5.15 6.67 9.85
N GLU A 50 4.71 5.68 10.62
CA GLU A 50 4.35 4.37 10.10
C GLU A 50 2.92 4.34 9.54
N VAL A 51 2.75 3.61 8.44
CA VAL A 51 1.46 3.32 7.82
C VAL A 51 1.45 1.89 7.30
N GLN A 52 0.27 1.28 7.24
CA GLN A 52 0.12 0.01 6.53
C GLN A 52 -0.06 0.25 5.04
N ILE A 53 0.57 -0.59 4.23
CA ILE A 53 0.33 -0.61 2.78
C ILE A 53 -0.16 -1.98 2.36
N THR A 54 -0.98 -2.02 1.33
CA THR A 54 -1.47 -3.26 0.75
C THR A 54 -0.94 -3.41 -0.67
N LEU A 55 -0.20 -4.49 -0.91
CA LEU A 55 0.36 -4.86 -2.20
C LEU A 55 -0.54 -5.88 -2.90
N TRP A 56 -0.73 -5.74 -4.19
CA TRP A 56 -1.58 -6.61 -5.01
C TRP A 56 -0.79 -7.38 -6.05
N ASN A 57 -1.06 -8.68 -6.17
CA ASN A 57 -0.55 -9.55 -7.23
C ASN A 57 0.97 -9.39 -7.45
N GLU A 58 1.40 -8.92 -8.62
CA GLU A 58 2.81 -8.73 -9.00
C GLU A 58 3.54 -7.68 -8.15
N GLU A 59 2.84 -6.72 -7.54
CA GLU A 59 3.44 -5.75 -6.62
C GLU A 59 4.08 -6.45 -5.43
N ILE A 60 3.51 -7.59 -5.01
CA ILE A 60 4.02 -8.40 -3.91
C ILE A 60 5.42 -8.90 -4.26
N GLU A 61 5.70 -9.33 -5.48
CA GLU A 61 7.03 -9.83 -5.84
C GLU A 61 8.03 -8.70 -6.07
N ARG A 62 7.56 -7.57 -6.61
CA ARG A 62 8.37 -6.41 -6.96
C ARG A 62 8.85 -5.61 -5.76
N VAL A 63 8.12 -5.60 -4.66
CA VAL A 63 8.43 -4.80 -3.47
C VAL A 63 9.05 -5.67 -2.38
N GLN A 64 10.20 -5.21 -1.86
CA GLN A 64 10.94 -5.83 -0.78
C GLN A 64 11.08 -4.90 0.43
N PRO A 65 11.35 -5.43 1.63
CA PRO A 65 11.73 -4.60 2.77
C PRO A 65 12.94 -3.73 2.44
N ASN A 66 12.94 -2.50 2.93
CA ASN A 66 13.88 -1.41 2.66
C ASN A 66 13.73 -0.72 1.29
N ASP A 67 12.84 -1.20 0.42
CA ASP A 67 12.56 -0.47 -0.82
C ASP A 67 11.85 0.86 -0.53
N ARG A 68 12.24 1.89 -1.28
CA ARG A 68 11.47 3.12 -1.37
C ARG A 68 10.45 2.96 -2.48
N ILE A 69 9.19 3.20 -2.17
CA ILE A 69 8.07 3.11 -3.11
C ILE A 69 7.35 4.46 -3.22
N ARG A 70 6.72 4.68 -4.37
CA ARG A 70 5.75 5.74 -4.59
C ARG A 70 4.42 5.12 -4.96
N ILE A 71 3.37 5.47 -4.21
CA ILE A 71 1.99 5.16 -4.56
C ILE A 71 1.37 6.43 -5.12
N SER A 72 0.83 6.35 -6.33
CA SER A 72 0.16 7.45 -7.01
C SER A 72 -1.26 7.07 -7.39
N ASN A 73 -2.17 8.04 -7.32
CA ASN A 73 -3.61 7.83 -7.52
C ASN A 73 -4.17 6.66 -6.69
N GLY A 74 -3.65 6.54 -5.46
CA GLY A 74 -3.99 5.49 -4.51
C GLY A 74 -5.25 5.79 -3.70
N TRP A 75 -5.54 4.89 -2.77
CA TRP A 75 -6.69 4.95 -1.88
C TRP A 75 -6.29 4.58 -0.45
N VAL A 76 -6.79 5.35 0.50
CA VAL A 76 -6.73 5.02 1.93
C VAL A 76 -8.01 4.31 2.33
N ARG A 77 -7.87 3.10 2.85
CA ARG A 77 -8.96 2.38 3.50
C ARG A 77 -8.72 2.36 5.01
N GLU A 78 -9.77 2.49 5.79
CA GLU A 78 -9.68 2.22 7.22
C GLU A 78 -10.14 0.79 7.52
N TRP A 79 -9.30 0.04 8.23
CA TRP A 79 -9.63 -1.30 8.71
C TRP A 79 -9.36 -1.41 10.20
N ARG A 80 -10.44 -1.58 10.98
CA ARG A 80 -10.39 -1.71 12.45
C ARG A 80 -9.56 -0.59 13.11
N GLY A 81 -9.74 0.66 12.65
CA GLY A 81 -9.04 1.83 13.17
C GLY A 81 -7.61 2.02 12.65
N ASN A 82 -7.12 1.18 11.73
CA ASN A 82 -5.82 1.35 11.08
C ASN A 82 -6.00 1.81 9.63
N MET A 83 -5.25 2.83 9.23
CA MET A 83 -5.22 3.27 7.84
C MET A 83 -4.31 2.36 7.00
N GLN A 84 -4.83 1.93 5.85
CA GLN A 84 -4.14 1.13 4.87
C GLN A 84 -4.13 1.86 3.53
N VAL A 85 -2.94 2.07 2.97
CA VAL A 85 -2.75 2.73 1.68
C VAL A 85 -2.49 1.69 0.61
N SER A 86 -3.16 1.80 -0.53
CA SER A 86 -2.87 0.96 -1.69
C SER A 86 -2.98 1.76 -2.98
N ALA A 87 -2.36 1.26 -4.05
CA ALA A 87 -2.58 1.79 -5.39
C ALA A 87 -4.05 1.60 -5.84
N GLY A 88 -4.74 0.58 -5.34
CA GLY A 88 -6.11 0.26 -5.74
C GLY A 88 -6.21 -0.08 -7.24
N LYS A 89 -7.42 0.02 -7.81
CA LYS A 89 -7.67 -0.40 -9.20
C LYS A 89 -7.07 0.54 -10.26
N TYR A 90 -6.99 1.83 -9.95
CA TYR A 90 -6.61 2.88 -10.90
C TYR A 90 -5.30 3.59 -10.54
N GLY A 91 -4.73 3.29 -9.39
CA GLY A 91 -3.44 3.83 -8.99
C GLY A 91 -2.28 3.00 -9.50
N ARG A 92 -1.09 3.46 -9.14
CA ARG A 92 0.17 2.86 -9.56
C ARG A 92 1.14 2.84 -8.40
N LEU A 93 1.80 1.71 -8.22
CA LEU A 93 2.93 1.54 -7.32
C LEU A 93 4.23 1.45 -8.11
N GLU A 94 5.19 2.29 -7.75
CA GLU A 94 6.53 2.32 -8.34
C GLU A 94 7.58 2.11 -7.26
N VAL A 95 8.54 1.21 -7.51
CA VAL A 95 9.74 1.10 -6.69
C VAL A 95 10.75 2.14 -7.19
N LEU A 96 11.11 3.08 -6.33
CA LEU A 96 12.10 4.12 -6.58
C LEU A 96 13.49 3.54 -6.30
N LYS A 97 14.35 3.54 -7.31
CA LYS A 97 15.77 3.15 -7.18
C LYS A 97 16.61 4.29 -6.62
#